data_AF-M0IHG0-F1
#
_entry.id   AF-M0IHG0-F1
#
_cell.length_a   1.000
_cell.length_b   1.000
_cell.length_c   1.000
_cell.angle_alpha   90.00
_cell.angle_beta   90.00
_cell.angle_gamma   90.00
#
_symmetry.space_group_name_H-M   'P 1'
#
loop_
_entity.id
_entity.type
_entity.pdbx_description
1 polymer ?
#
loop_
_entity_poly.entity_id
_entity_poly.type
_entity_poly.pdbx_seq_one_letter_code
_entity_poly.pdbx_strand_id
1 'polypeptide(L)'
;MSTIQREVPIQECLNGKTREESNLDEDAIEDFVNMTKDIERSRALREVAEERLDEDELPEATTLLWIDAAEVYSLCASCYHENRDGAWTGSTQNPNQFELQQKMNERLEKGVPCSFCKSDRIKELKEEIADEVEVEVVVVE
;
A
#
# COMPACT_ATOMS: atom_id res chain seq x y z
N MET A 1 -0.29 -3.13 -25.14
CA MET A 1 -0.63 -2.13 -24.12
C MET A 1 -2.07 -2.38 -23.72
N SER A 2 -2.31 -2.74 -22.46
CA SER A 2 -3.66 -2.93 -21.91
C SER A 2 -4.10 -1.66 -21.19
N THR A 3 -5.37 -1.28 -21.31
CA THR A 3 -5.91 -0.07 -20.69
C THR A 3 -6.84 -0.43 -19.53
N ILE A 4 -6.63 0.20 -18.37
CA ILE A 4 -7.48 0.11 -17.19
C ILE A 4 -8.19 1.45 -17.03
N GLN A 5 -9.52 1.44 -17.04
CA GLN A 5 -10.32 2.63 -16.77
C GLN A 5 -10.79 2.65 -15.32
N ARG A 6 -10.64 3.79 -14.65
CA ARG A 6 -11.15 4.04 -13.30
C ARG A 6 -12.01 5.29 -13.31
N GLU A 7 -13.24 5.16 -12.84
CA GLU A 7 -14.12 6.28 -12.58
C GLU A 7 -14.04 6.63 -11.10
N VAL A 8 -13.82 7.92 -10.81
CA VAL A 8 -13.74 8.43 -9.44
C VAL A 8 -14.73 9.57 -9.28
N PRO A 9 -15.70 9.48 -8.35
CA PRO A 9 -16.60 10.59 -8.06
C PRO A 9 -15.83 11.82 -7.56
N ILE A 10 -16.25 13.02 -7.96
CA ILE A 10 -15.66 14.28 -7.49
C ILE A 10 -15.74 14.42 -5.97
N GLN A 11 -16.75 13.83 -5.35
CA GLN A 11 -16.93 13.79 -3.90
C GLN A 11 -15.80 13.02 -3.22
N GLU A 12 -15.25 11.97 -3.85
CA GLU A 12 -14.08 11.27 -3.31
C GLU A 12 -12.82 12.16 -3.38
N CYS A 13 -12.71 12.99 -4.42
CA CYS A 13 -11.63 13.96 -4.54
C CYS A 13 -11.74 15.10 -3.50
N LEU A 14 -12.97 15.51 -3.15
CA LEU A 14 -13.26 16.70 -2.35
C LEU A 14 -13.86 16.40 -0.96
N ASN A 15 -13.54 15.23 -0.38
CA ASN A 15 -13.96 14.84 0.97
C ASN A 15 -15.48 14.92 1.20
N GLY A 16 -16.24 14.35 0.27
CA GLY A 16 -17.70 14.23 0.31
C GLY A 16 -18.47 15.39 -0.33
N LYS A 17 -17.80 16.36 -0.96
CA LYS A 17 -18.43 17.56 -1.54
C LYS A 17 -18.41 17.56 -3.06
N THR A 18 -19.41 18.18 -3.68
CA THR A 18 -19.33 18.53 -5.12
C THR A 18 -18.41 19.73 -5.35
N ARG A 19 -18.11 20.04 -6.62
CA ARG A 19 -17.41 21.29 -6.98
C ARG A 19 -18.12 22.52 -6.44
N GLU A 20 -19.46 22.55 -6.52
CA GLU A 20 -20.29 23.69 -6.09
C GLU A 20 -20.36 23.84 -4.57
N GLU A 21 -20.28 22.74 -3.82
CA GLU A 21 -20.33 22.72 -2.35
C GLU A 21 -18.95 22.96 -1.70
N SER A 22 -17.90 22.91 -2.51
CA SER A 22 -16.53 23.16 -2.07
C SER A 22 -16.33 24.64 -1.76
N ASN A 23 -15.60 24.91 -0.67
CA ASN A 23 -15.16 26.27 -0.36
C ASN A 23 -13.77 26.58 -0.97
N LEU A 24 -13.27 25.68 -1.82
CA LEU A 24 -12.00 25.80 -2.51
C LEU A 24 -12.19 26.59 -3.81
N ASP A 25 -11.14 27.27 -4.25
CA ASP A 25 -11.10 27.84 -5.60
C ASP A 25 -10.86 26.76 -6.66
N GLU A 26 -10.97 27.15 -7.94
CA GLU A 26 -10.85 26.22 -9.08
C GLU A 26 -9.47 25.55 -9.14
N ASP A 27 -8.40 26.29 -8.84
CA ASP A 27 -7.04 25.78 -8.85
C ASP A 27 -6.86 24.71 -7.77
N ALA A 28 -7.32 24.98 -6.53
CA ALA A 28 -7.26 24.01 -5.45
C ALA A 28 -8.11 22.77 -5.73
N ILE A 29 -9.31 22.93 -6.32
CA ILE A 29 -10.14 21.79 -6.74
C ILE A 29 -9.37 20.91 -7.74
N GLU A 30 -8.71 21.52 -8.72
CA GLU A 30 -7.97 20.79 -9.74
C GLU A 30 -6.73 20.09 -9.17
N ASP A 31 -6.05 20.71 -8.19
CA ASP A 31 -4.95 20.07 -7.45
C ASP A 31 -5.43 18.80 -6.71
N PHE A 32 -6.57 18.87 -6.01
CA PHE A 32 -7.15 17.69 -5.34
C PHE A 32 -7.56 16.60 -6.32
N VAL A 33 -8.16 16.99 -7.46
CA VAL A 33 -8.53 16.06 -8.53
C VAL A 33 -7.30 15.36 -9.10
N ASN A 34 -6.24 16.09 -9.42
CA ASN A 34 -5.02 15.51 -9.98
C ASN A 34 -4.29 14.63 -8.97
N MET A 35 -4.21 15.04 -7.71
CA MET A 35 -3.69 14.18 -6.64
C MET A 35 -4.47 12.87 -6.53
N THR A 36 -5.80 12.93 -6.61
CA THR A 36 -6.66 11.73 -6.54
C THR A 36 -6.44 10.82 -7.75
N LYS A 37 -6.34 11.39 -8.96
CA LYS A 37 -6.00 10.65 -10.18
C LYS A 37 -4.66 9.93 -10.05
N ASP A 38 -3.64 10.59 -9.50
CA ASP A 38 -2.32 9.98 -9.30
C ASP A 38 -2.36 8.84 -8.28
N ILE A 39 -3.13 9.00 -7.19
CA ILE A 39 -3.34 7.95 -6.19
C ILE A 39 -4.03 6.74 -6.82
N GLU A 40 -5.13 6.96 -7.55
CA GLU A 40 -5.90 5.87 -8.17
C GLU A 40 -5.13 5.18 -9.30
N ARG A 41 -4.36 5.93 -10.08
CA ARG A 41 -3.42 5.36 -11.05
C ARG A 41 -2.38 4.48 -10.35
N SER A 42 -1.76 4.99 -9.28
CA SER A 42 -0.76 4.27 -8.51
C SER A 42 -1.32 3.00 -7.86
N ARG A 43 -2.58 3.04 -7.43
CA ARG A 43 -3.33 1.91 -6.87
C ARG A 43 -3.63 0.86 -7.93
N ALA A 44 -4.15 1.25 -9.09
CA ALA A 44 -4.42 0.31 -10.18
C ALA A 44 -3.14 -0.41 -10.64
N LEU A 45 -2.03 0.32 -10.79
CA LEU A 45 -0.73 -0.30 -11.11
C LEU A 45 -0.26 -1.25 -10.02
N ARG A 46 -0.50 -0.92 -8.74
CA ARG A 46 -0.18 -1.79 -7.62
C ARG A 46 -0.99 -3.08 -7.66
N GLU A 47 -2.28 -3.02 -7.97
CA GLU A 47 -3.14 -4.21 -8.10
C GLU A 47 -2.60 -5.15 -9.19
N VAL A 48 -2.24 -4.63 -10.37
CA VAL A 48 -1.62 -5.43 -11.44
C VAL A 48 -0.26 -5.99 -11.00
N ALA A 49 0.56 -5.20 -10.30
CA ALA A 49 1.85 -5.66 -9.79
C ALA A 49 1.69 -6.80 -8.77
N GLU A 50 0.69 -6.71 -7.89
CA GLU A 50 0.38 -7.75 -6.91
C GLU A 50 -0.14 -9.03 -7.58
N GLU A 51 -0.90 -8.93 -8.68
CA GLU A 51 -1.32 -10.09 -9.48
C GLU A 51 -0.17 -10.79 -10.22
N ARG A 52 0.86 -10.03 -10.62
CA ARG A 52 2.07 -10.55 -11.29
C ARG A 52 3.16 -11.00 -10.33
N LEU A 53 3.01 -10.70 -9.04
CA LEU A 53 4.01 -11.03 -8.04
C LEU A 53 4.01 -12.53 -7.78
N ASP A 54 5.15 -13.17 -8.04
CA ASP A 54 5.41 -14.51 -7.53
C ASP A 54 5.98 -14.41 -6.10
N GLU A 55 5.16 -14.77 -5.11
CA GLU A 55 5.59 -14.74 -3.71
C GLU A 55 6.59 -15.84 -3.37
N ASP A 56 6.67 -16.92 -4.16
CA ASP A 56 7.61 -18.03 -3.94
C ASP A 56 9.06 -17.65 -4.27
N GLU A 57 9.25 -16.60 -5.08
CA GLU A 57 10.57 -16.03 -5.39
C GLU A 57 11.07 -15.08 -4.29
N LEU A 58 10.20 -14.67 -3.35
CA LEU A 58 10.57 -13.73 -2.30
C LEU A 58 11.24 -14.43 -1.11
N PRO A 59 12.19 -13.77 -0.42
CA PRO A 59 12.74 -14.30 0.82
C PRO A 59 11.65 -14.54 1.86
N GLU A 60 11.61 -15.75 2.42
CA GLU A 60 10.73 -16.07 3.53
C GLU A 60 11.07 -15.23 4.77
N ALA A 61 10.04 -14.79 5.49
CA ALA A 61 10.21 -14.12 6.76
C ALA A 61 10.66 -15.11 7.84
N THR A 62 11.67 -14.72 8.61
CA THR A 62 12.21 -15.54 9.72
C THR A 62 11.97 -14.89 11.07
N THR A 63 11.51 -13.63 11.11
CA THR A 63 11.39 -12.85 12.34
C THR A 63 10.25 -11.84 12.24
N LEU A 64 9.65 -11.49 13.38
CA LEU A 64 8.69 -10.40 13.49
C LEU A 64 9.39 -9.15 14.04
N LEU A 65 9.23 -8.02 13.37
CA LEU A 65 9.60 -6.70 13.88
C LEU A 65 8.36 -6.00 14.42
N TRP A 66 8.31 -5.79 15.73
CA TRP A 66 7.26 -5.05 16.41
C TRP A 66 7.66 -3.58 16.54
N ILE A 67 6.98 -2.68 15.84
CA ILE A 67 7.21 -1.23 15.96
C ILE A 67 6.50 -0.71 17.22
N ASP A 68 5.32 -1.23 17.52
CA ASP A 68 4.59 -0.99 18.77
C ASP A 68 3.58 -2.11 19.07
N ALA A 69 2.60 -1.86 19.94
CA ALA A 69 1.60 -2.87 20.32
C ALA A 69 0.55 -3.17 19.23
N ALA A 70 0.52 -2.40 18.14
CA ALA A 70 -0.42 -2.55 17.03
C ALA A 70 0.26 -2.81 15.68
N GLU A 71 1.51 -2.38 15.50
CA GLU A 71 2.23 -2.43 14.24
C GLU A 71 3.37 -3.46 14.25
N VAL A 72 3.34 -4.38 13.30
CA VAL A 72 4.27 -5.51 13.20
C VAL A 72 4.49 -5.96 11.76
N TYR A 73 5.73 -6.30 11.42
CA TYR A 73 6.15 -6.75 10.10
C TYR A 73 6.82 -8.14 10.16
N SER A 74 6.51 -9.00 9.19
CA SER A 74 7.23 -10.27 9.00
C SER A 74 8.42 -10.06 8.08
N LEU A 75 9.64 -10.19 8.60
CA LEU A 75 10.88 -9.84 7.90
C LEU A 75 11.83 -11.02 7.76
N CYS A 76 12.56 -11.06 6.65
CA CYS A 76 13.74 -11.92 6.51
C CYS A 76 14.87 -11.41 7.41
N ALA A 77 15.90 -12.23 7.62
CA ALA A 77 17.02 -11.89 8.50
C ALA A 77 17.73 -10.58 8.12
N SER A 78 17.91 -10.30 6.83
CA SER A 78 18.57 -9.07 6.35
C SER A 78 17.76 -7.83 6.68
N CYS A 79 16.49 -7.79 6.25
CA CYS A 79 15.61 -6.64 6.51
C CYS A 79 15.39 -6.43 8.02
N TYR A 80 15.30 -7.50 8.81
CA TYR A 80 15.22 -7.36 10.26
C TYR A 80 16.49 -6.71 10.82
N HIS A 81 17.68 -7.17 10.42
CA HIS A 81 18.94 -6.62 10.93
C HIS A 81 19.06 -5.11 10.65
N GLU A 82 18.64 -4.67 9.47
CA GLU A 82 18.67 -3.26 9.06
C GLU A 82 17.66 -2.39 9.83
N ASN A 83 16.53 -2.96 10.26
CA ASN A 83 15.40 -2.20 10.82
C ASN A 83 15.13 -2.46 12.30
N ARG A 84 15.90 -3.34 12.95
CA ARG A 84 15.66 -3.76 14.35
C ARG A 84 15.67 -2.61 15.36
N ASP A 85 16.37 -1.52 15.06
CA ASP A 85 16.45 -0.35 15.94
C ASP A 85 15.12 0.44 15.98
N GLY A 86 14.22 0.19 15.02
CA GLY A 86 12.84 0.67 15.03
C GLY A 86 11.89 -0.15 15.90
N ALA A 87 12.37 -1.20 16.58
CA ALA A 87 11.53 -1.99 17.46
C ALA A 87 11.06 -1.15 18.67
N TRP A 88 9.76 -1.18 18.96
CA TRP A 88 9.15 -0.50 20.10
C TRP A 88 9.34 1.03 20.12
N THR A 89 9.52 1.67 18.96
CA THR A 89 9.60 3.13 18.86
C THR A 89 8.23 3.81 18.71
N GLY A 90 7.20 3.07 18.33
CA GLY A 90 5.83 3.58 18.19
C GLY A 90 5.05 3.57 19.51
N SER A 91 3.83 4.09 19.48
CA SER A 91 2.95 4.19 20.66
C SER A 91 1.51 3.70 20.42
N THR A 92 1.22 3.19 19.23
CA THR A 92 -0.12 2.72 18.86
C THR A 92 -0.47 1.48 19.65
N GLN A 93 -1.73 1.41 20.10
CA GLN A 93 -2.24 0.31 20.92
C GLN A 93 -3.25 -0.51 20.12
N ASN A 94 -3.19 -1.83 20.27
CA ASN A 94 -4.22 -2.74 19.80
C ASN A 94 -4.94 -3.35 21.01
N PRO A 95 -6.26 -3.16 21.17
CA PRO A 95 -7.00 -3.72 22.30
C PRO A 95 -6.90 -5.25 22.39
N ASN A 96 -6.59 -5.92 21.26
CA ASN A 96 -6.44 -7.37 21.16
C ASN A 96 -4.98 -7.76 20.84
N GLN A 97 -3.99 -7.08 21.42
CA GLN A 97 -2.56 -7.31 21.15
C GLN A 97 -2.15 -8.79 21.27
N PHE A 98 -2.66 -9.51 22.26
CA PHE A 98 -2.32 -10.93 22.45
C PHE A 98 -2.79 -11.80 21.28
N GLU A 99 -4.01 -11.58 20.78
CA GLU A 99 -4.53 -12.29 19.60
C GLU A 99 -3.71 -11.94 18.35
N LEU A 100 -3.31 -10.67 18.21
CA LEU A 100 -2.41 -10.23 17.13
C LEU A 100 -1.07 -10.95 17.20
N GLN A 101 -0.45 -11.05 18.39
CA GLN A 101 0.81 -11.76 18.57
C GLN A 101 0.69 -13.24 18.17
N GLN A 102 -0.36 -13.92 18.60
CA GLN A 102 -0.59 -15.32 18.21
C GLN A 102 -0.73 -15.46 16.70
N LYS A 103 -1.61 -14.63 16.08
CA LYS A 103 -1.83 -14.64 14.63
C LYS A 103 -0.56 -14.38 13.84
N MET A 104 0.30 -13.47 14.29
CA MET A 104 1.54 -13.16 13.58
C MET A 104 2.59 -14.26 13.70
N ASN A 105 2.68 -14.93 14.85
CA ASN A 105 3.54 -16.11 14.99
C ASN A 105 3.04 -17.28 14.12
N GLU A 106 1.73 -17.56 14.11
CA GLU A 106 1.15 -18.58 13.22
C GLU A 106 1.40 -18.28 11.75
N ARG A 107 1.39 -17.00 11.35
CA ARG A 107 1.75 -16.60 9.99
C ARG A 107 3.21 -16.87 9.70
N LEU A 108 4.11 -16.55 10.63
CA LEU A 108 5.53 -16.83 10.47
C LEU A 108 5.80 -18.33 10.32
N GLU A 109 5.17 -19.17 11.13
CA GLU A 109 5.29 -20.63 11.06
C GLU A 109 4.79 -21.24 9.75
N LYS A 110 3.87 -20.56 9.05
CA LYS A 110 3.34 -20.99 7.75
C LYS A 110 4.24 -20.64 6.56
N GLY A 111 5.34 -19.92 6.78
CA GLY A 111 6.25 -19.48 5.73
C GLY A 111 5.64 -18.36 4.89
N VAL A 112 5.53 -17.16 5.46
CA VAL A 112 5.09 -15.96 4.71
C VAL A 112 6.28 -15.19 4.15
N PRO A 113 6.13 -14.50 3.01
CA PRO A 113 7.22 -13.69 2.47
C PRO A 113 7.57 -12.50 3.36
N CYS A 114 8.81 -12.02 3.25
CA CYS A 114 9.25 -10.80 3.87
C CYS A 114 8.43 -9.60 3.37
N SER A 115 7.79 -8.87 4.28
CA SER A 115 6.93 -7.73 3.94
C SER A 115 7.68 -6.60 3.21
N PHE A 116 8.95 -6.40 3.55
CA PHE A 116 9.78 -5.35 2.94
C PHE A 116 10.23 -5.77 1.55
N CYS A 117 10.79 -6.97 1.39
CA CYS A 117 11.14 -7.51 0.07
C CYS A 117 9.92 -7.56 -0.87
N LYS A 118 8.74 -7.97 -0.35
CA LYS A 118 7.48 -7.91 -1.11
C LYS A 118 7.15 -6.49 -1.57
N SER A 119 7.25 -5.52 -0.66
CA SER A 119 6.92 -4.13 -0.96
C SER A 119 7.87 -3.53 -2.00
N ASP A 120 9.16 -3.85 -1.94
CA ASP A 120 10.14 -3.39 -2.91
C ASP A 120 9.95 -4.06 -4.27
N ARG A 121 9.68 -5.38 -4.31
CA ARG A 121 9.37 -6.07 -5.57
C ARG A 121 8.11 -5.52 -6.25
N ILE A 122 7.08 -5.15 -5.47
CA ILE A 122 5.90 -4.48 -6.02
C ILE A 122 6.25 -3.12 -6.63
N LYS A 123 7.18 -2.36 -6.04
CA LYS A 123 7.60 -1.07 -6.62
C LYS A 123 8.32 -1.29 -7.95
N GLU A 124 9.25 -2.23 -8.01
CA GLU A 124 9.95 -2.60 -9.25
C GLU A 124 8.96 -3.05 -10.33
N LEU A 125 8.04 -3.95 -9.99
CA LEU A 125 6.99 -4.40 -10.91
C LEU A 125 6.13 -3.25 -11.42
N LYS A 126 5.78 -2.28 -10.57
CA LYS A 126 5.02 -1.10 -11.02
C LYS A 126 5.79 -0.28 -12.06
N GLU A 127 7.11 -0.17 -11.92
CA GLU A 127 7.97 0.51 -12.90
C GLU A 127 8.03 -0.27 -14.21
N GLU A 128 8.19 -1.60 -14.14
CA GLU A 128 8.16 -2.49 -15.32
C GLU A 128 6.81 -2.42 -16.06
N ILE A 129 5.70 -2.39 -15.32
CA ILE A 129 4.33 -2.39 -15.86
C ILE A 129 3.94 -1.02 -16.44
N ALA A 130 4.58 0.08 -16.01
CA ALA A 130 4.21 1.44 -16.41
C ALA A 130 4.27 1.67 -17.92
N ASP A 131 5.10 0.91 -18.64
CA ASP A 131 5.22 0.95 -20.11
C ASP A 131 4.25 0.00 -20.83
N GLU A 132 3.61 -0.92 -20.10
CA GLU A 132 2.73 -1.95 -20.65
C GLU A 132 1.24 -1.68 -20.41
N VAL A 133 0.92 -0.98 -19.31
CA VAL A 133 -0.44 -0.71 -18.85
C VAL A 133 -0.70 0.78 -18.83
N GLU A 134 -1.69 1.20 -19.61
CA GLU A 134 -2.22 2.54 -19.52
C GLU A 134 -3.35 2.56 -18.48
N VAL A 135 -3.28 3.48 -17.52
CA VAL A 135 -4.37 3.69 -16.57
C VAL A 135 -4.99 5.05 -16.83
N GLU A 136 -6.25 5.04 -17.25
CA GLU A 136 -7.05 6.22 -17.47
C GLU A 136 -7.97 6.42 -16.26
N VAL A 137 -7.78 7.54 -15.55
CA VAL A 137 -8.63 7.92 -14.41
C VAL A 137 -9.52 9.08 -14.82
N VAL A 138 -10.82 8.82 -14.86
CA VAL A 138 -11.86 9.78 -15.23
C VAL A 138 -12.58 10.22 -13.96
N VAL A 139 -12.69 11.53 -13.75
CA VAL A 139 -13.50 12.06 -12.66
C VAL A 139 -14.93 12.27 -13.17
N VAL A 140 -15.88 11.74 -12.41
CA VAL A 140 -17.32 11.87 -12.67
C VAL A 140 -17.94 12.80 -11.62
N GLU A 141 -18.90 13.62 -12.03
CA GLU A 141 -19.57 14.62 -11.18
C GLU A 141 -20.68 14.02 -10.31
#